data_AF-A0A3E3E2M3-F1
#
_entry.id   AF-A0A3E3E2M3-F1
#
_cell.length_a   1.000
_cell.length_b   1.000
_cell.length_c   1.000
_cell.angle_alpha   90.00
_cell.angle_beta   90.00
_cell.angle_gamma   90.00
#
_symmetry.space_group_name_H-M   'P 1'
#
loop_
_entity.id
_entity.type
_entity.pdbx_description
1 polymer ?
#
loop_
_entity_poly.entity_id
_entity_poly.type
_entity_poly.pdbx_seq_one_letter_code
_entity_poly.pdbx_strand_id
1 'polypeptide(L)'
;MINLEERSGSFLPELPYTNRGVIRQKEELSALIDWCQITIKEVPLEAVIEDVMRIPMELMTVTGYEKGIAGHEVVAIFDNIKVLKPTGNAQYQGFQILMSGKGCRNYENFLQLNEETWFDFLNRVCQYHINVPRIDLAIDDRKPYLSIPDLIVRTKEGLLSSKLREIDFHDSGELKEEVFQSKGGSLYLGSSASNLRLVFYEKGYEQNKKYGTGTTSRKSTSQTEIFHL
;
A
#
# COMPACT_ATOMS: atom_id res chain seq x y z
N MET A 1 39.96 -11.93 41.21
CA MET A 1 38.89 -12.90 40.88
C MET A 1 37.70 -12.09 40.44
N ILE A 2 37.49 -12.01 39.12
CA ILE A 2 36.38 -11.26 38.52
C ILE A 2 35.35 -12.32 38.12
N ASN A 3 34.13 -12.14 38.62
CA ASN A 3 33.01 -13.07 38.45
C ASN A 3 32.60 -13.08 36.96
N LEU A 4 32.78 -14.22 36.29
CA LEU A 4 32.27 -14.50 34.96
C LEU A 4 30.93 -15.22 35.13
N GLU A 5 29.82 -14.49 35.10
CA GLU A 5 28.49 -15.05 34.81
C GLU A 5 27.57 -13.90 34.33
N GLU A 6 26.66 -14.21 33.41
CA GLU A 6 25.76 -13.30 32.66
C GLU A 6 26.29 -12.70 31.34
N ARG A 7 26.57 -13.59 30.37
CA ARG A 7 26.32 -13.29 28.94
C ARG A 7 25.75 -14.51 28.23
N SER A 8 24.44 -14.72 28.39
CA SER A 8 23.67 -15.60 27.49
C SER A 8 22.24 -15.09 27.36
N GLY A 9 22.10 -13.85 26.88
CA GLY A 9 20.86 -13.41 26.26
C GLY A 9 20.83 -13.94 24.84
N SER A 10 20.10 -15.02 24.61
CA SER A 10 19.84 -15.54 23.27
C SER A 10 19.07 -14.50 22.44
N PHE A 11 19.78 -13.74 21.61
CA PHE A 11 19.18 -12.97 20.51
C PHE A 11 18.75 -13.95 19.42
N LEU A 12 17.64 -14.65 19.65
CA LEU A 12 16.90 -15.26 18.56
C LEU A 12 15.88 -14.22 18.09
N PRO A 13 15.92 -13.77 16.82
CA PRO A 13 14.84 -12.96 16.28
C PRO A 13 13.53 -13.76 16.39
N GLU A 14 12.47 -13.15 16.93
CA GLU A 14 11.17 -13.80 17.06
C GLU A 14 10.74 -14.35 15.69
N LEU A 15 10.53 -15.66 15.62
CA LEU A 15 10.06 -16.31 14.41
C LEU A 15 8.66 -15.77 14.07
N PRO A 16 8.37 -15.50 12.78
CA PRO A 16 7.05 -15.04 12.39
C PRO A 16 6.00 -16.09 12.77
N TYR A 17 4.98 -15.67 13.51
CA TYR A 17 3.90 -16.52 14.03
C TYR A 17 3.03 -17.21 12.95
N THR A 18 3.32 -17.01 11.66
CA THR A 18 2.62 -17.67 10.55
C THR A 18 3.58 -18.08 9.44
N ASN A 19 3.33 -19.25 8.84
CA ASN A 19 4.10 -19.80 7.70
C ASN A 19 3.97 -18.99 6.40
N ARG A 20 3.41 -17.78 6.45
CA ARG A 20 3.23 -16.86 5.31
C ARG A 20 4.10 -15.61 5.38
N GLY A 21 5.09 -15.57 6.28
CA GLY A 21 6.03 -14.44 6.36
C GLY A 21 5.38 -13.09 6.70
N VAL A 22 4.10 -13.07 7.09
CA VAL A 22 3.43 -11.82 7.49
C VAL A 22 3.89 -11.49 8.91
N ILE A 23 4.91 -10.64 9.01
CA ILE A 23 5.25 -9.98 10.27
C ILE A 23 4.03 -9.13 10.65
N ARG A 24 3.32 -9.50 11.71
CA ARG A 24 2.32 -8.60 12.29
C ARG A 24 3.09 -7.41 12.84
N GLN A 25 2.90 -6.23 12.25
CA GLN A 25 3.33 -5.00 12.89
C GLN A 25 2.63 -4.92 14.26
N LYS A 26 3.44 -4.90 15.33
CA LYS A 26 2.99 -4.92 16.72
C LYS A 26 2.48 -3.55 17.17
N GLU A 27 2.72 -2.53 16.37
CA GLU A 27 2.38 -1.14 16.66
C GLU A 27 0.87 -0.88 16.59
N GLU A 28 0.40 -0.05 17.52
CA GLU A 28 -1.00 0.39 17.61
C GLU A 28 -1.39 1.30 16.43
N LEU A 29 -0.43 2.05 15.90
CA LEU A 29 -0.57 2.93 14.75
C LEU A 29 0.67 2.79 13.88
N SER A 30 0.52 2.54 12.58
CA SER A 30 1.68 2.44 11.67
C SER A 30 1.40 3.10 10.33
N ALA A 31 2.41 3.80 9.79
CA ALA A 31 2.35 4.40 8.47
C ALA A 31 3.11 3.55 7.45
N LEU A 32 2.60 3.45 6.22
CA LEU A 32 3.18 2.63 5.16
C LEU A 32 2.85 3.18 3.76
N ILE A 33 3.66 2.82 2.76
CA ILE A 33 3.34 3.06 1.34
C ILE A 33 2.46 1.92 0.86
N ASP A 34 1.25 2.22 0.40
CA ASP A 34 0.23 1.23 -0.01
C ASP A 34 -0.06 1.25 -1.52
N TRP A 35 0.54 2.19 -2.25
CA TRP A 35 0.61 2.17 -3.69
C TRP A 35 1.80 3.01 -4.15
N CYS A 36 2.48 2.56 -5.19
CA CYS A 36 3.58 3.31 -5.79
C CYS A 36 3.60 3.06 -7.30
N GLN A 37 3.43 4.14 -8.05
CA GLN A 37 3.65 4.20 -9.50
C GLN A 37 4.66 5.28 -9.81
N ILE A 38 5.75 4.88 -10.43
CA ILE A 38 6.82 5.77 -10.84
C ILE A 38 7.25 5.39 -12.25
N THR A 39 7.24 6.34 -13.17
CA THR A 39 7.78 6.18 -14.52
C THR A 39 9.20 6.71 -14.55
N ILE A 40 10.14 5.83 -14.88
CA ILE A 40 11.55 6.17 -15.13
C ILE A 40 11.74 6.34 -16.63
N LYS A 41 12.21 7.50 -17.06
CA LYS A 41 12.43 7.81 -18.48
C LYS A 41 13.89 7.66 -18.86
N GLU A 42 14.13 7.36 -20.13
CA GLU A 42 15.49 7.32 -20.73
C GLU A 42 16.46 6.31 -20.08
N VAL A 43 15.93 5.30 -19.37
CA VAL A 43 16.70 4.22 -18.74
C VAL A 43 16.26 2.89 -19.35
N PRO A 44 17.19 1.99 -19.74
CA PRO A 44 16.85 0.67 -20.28
C PRO A 44 16.19 -0.21 -19.21
N LEU A 45 15.42 -1.22 -19.63
CA LEU A 45 14.59 -2.05 -18.74
C LEU A 45 15.45 -2.73 -17.66
N GLU A 46 16.60 -3.26 -18.05
CA GLU A 46 17.56 -3.95 -17.20
C GLU A 46 18.03 -3.04 -16.06
N ALA A 47 18.40 -1.79 -16.38
CA ALA A 47 18.82 -0.81 -15.38
C ALA A 47 17.65 -0.34 -14.49
N VAL A 48 16.41 -0.29 -14.99
CA VAL A 48 15.24 -0.04 -14.13
C VAL A 48 15.08 -1.15 -13.10
N ILE A 49 15.31 -2.40 -13.48
CA ILE A 49 15.17 -3.56 -12.58
C ILE A 49 16.36 -3.66 -11.60
N GLU A 50 17.59 -3.65 -12.11
CA GLU A 50 18.79 -3.95 -11.32
C GLU A 50 19.35 -2.72 -10.60
N ASP A 51 19.34 -1.54 -11.24
CA ASP A 51 19.94 -0.34 -10.65
C ASP A 51 18.91 0.45 -9.83
N VAL A 52 17.72 0.70 -10.40
CA VAL A 52 16.68 1.51 -9.76
C VAL A 52 15.95 0.71 -8.68
N MET A 53 15.39 -0.45 -9.05
CA MET A 53 14.64 -1.28 -8.11
C MET A 53 15.55 -2.16 -7.24
N ARG A 54 16.77 -2.45 -7.67
CA ARG A 54 17.69 -3.39 -7.01
C ARG A 54 17.07 -4.76 -6.76
N ILE A 55 16.39 -5.25 -7.79
CA ILE A 55 15.90 -6.63 -7.84
C ILE A 55 16.83 -7.40 -8.79
N PRO A 56 17.39 -8.55 -8.38
CA PRO A 56 18.14 -9.41 -9.28
C PRO A 56 17.30 -9.80 -10.51
N MET A 57 17.84 -9.59 -11.71
CA MET A 57 17.10 -9.79 -12.96
C MET A 57 16.57 -11.23 -13.11
N GLU A 58 17.26 -12.22 -12.53
CA GLU A 58 16.86 -13.64 -12.60
C GLU A 58 15.55 -13.94 -11.87
N LEU A 59 15.14 -13.07 -10.94
CA LEU A 59 13.86 -13.19 -10.26
C LEU A 59 12.71 -12.63 -11.10
N MET A 60 12.98 -11.69 -12.00
CA MET A 60 11.97 -11.07 -12.84
C MET A 60 11.60 -11.98 -14.01
N THR A 61 10.31 -12.26 -14.17
CA THR A 61 9.79 -12.86 -15.40
C THR A 61 9.64 -11.78 -16.44
N VAL A 62 10.56 -11.73 -17.42
CA VAL A 62 10.45 -10.83 -18.58
C VAL A 62 9.43 -11.39 -19.55
N THR A 63 8.35 -10.66 -19.79
CA THR A 63 7.23 -11.10 -20.62
C THR A 63 7.36 -10.54 -22.02
N GLY A 64 7.25 -11.40 -23.03
CA GLY A 64 7.26 -10.98 -24.42
C GLY A 64 6.09 -10.07 -24.75
N TYR A 65 4.87 -10.41 -24.29
CA TYR A 65 3.65 -9.61 -24.37
C TYR A 65 2.60 -10.20 -23.41
N GLU A 66 2.16 -9.45 -22.40
CA GLU A 66 0.94 -9.75 -21.64
C GLU A 66 -0.15 -8.69 -21.90
N LYS A 67 -1.42 -9.06 -21.62
CA LYS A 67 -2.57 -8.13 -21.71
C LYS A 67 -2.23 -6.81 -21.02
N GLY A 68 -2.31 -5.73 -21.78
CA GLY A 68 -1.98 -4.41 -21.26
C GLY A 68 -2.93 -3.93 -20.16
N ILE A 69 -2.40 -3.12 -19.25
CA ILE A 69 -3.14 -2.44 -18.18
C ILE A 69 -3.19 -0.95 -18.55
N ALA A 70 -4.39 -0.40 -18.72
CA ALA A 70 -4.60 1.04 -18.95
C ALA A 70 -3.69 1.65 -20.04
N GLY A 71 -3.55 0.98 -21.20
CA GLY A 71 -2.70 1.47 -22.30
C GLY A 71 -1.20 1.24 -22.13
N HIS A 72 -0.80 0.35 -21.22
CA HIS A 72 0.59 -0.07 -21.03
C HIS A 72 0.71 -1.59 -21.14
N GLU A 73 1.75 -2.07 -21.79
CA GLU A 73 2.16 -3.47 -21.82
C GLU A 73 2.95 -3.80 -20.56
N VAL A 74 2.70 -4.98 -19.98
CA VAL A 74 3.56 -5.51 -18.93
C VAL A 74 4.79 -6.14 -19.59
N VAL A 75 5.98 -5.72 -19.19
CA VAL A 75 7.26 -6.19 -19.77
C VAL A 75 8.10 -6.99 -18.79
N ALA A 76 7.90 -6.80 -17.48
CA ALA A 76 8.54 -7.63 -16.46
C ALA A 76 7.66 -7.73 -15.20
N ILE A 77 7.68 -8.89 -14.55
CA ILE A 77 6.84 -9.19 -13.36
C ILE A 77 7.63 -9.96 -12.31
N PHE A 78 7.46 -9.57 -11.05
CA PHE A 78 7.78 -10.40 -9.89
C PHE A 78 6.63 -10.32 -8.88
N ASP A 79 5.90 -11.43 -8.71
CA ASP A 79 4.71 -11.50 -7.86
C ASP A 79 3.73 -10.32 -8.12
N ASN A 80 3.58 -9.37 -7.19
CA ASN A 80 2.71 -8.19 -7.34
C ASN A 80 3.45 -6.91 -7.76
N ILE A 81 4.72 -7.00 -8.13
CA ILE A 81 5.55 -5.92 -8.66
C ILE A 81 5.59 -6.06 -10.19
N LYS A 82 5.27 -4.97 -10.90
CA LYS A 82 5.22 -4.95 -12.36
C LYS A 82 6.03 -3.81 -12.92
N VAL A 83 6.70 -4.05 -14.04
CA VAL A 83 7.29 -3.01 -14.89
C VAL A 83 6.50 -2.98 -16.18
N LEU A 84 6.00 -1.78 -16.50
CA LEU A 84 5.13 -1.52 -17.63
C LEU A 84 5.81 -0.61 -18.65
N LYS A 85 5.48 -0.80 -19.92
CA LYS A 85 5.87 0.08 -21.02
C LYS A 85 4.61 0.63 -21.70
N PRO A 86 4.50 1.93 -21.97
CA PRO A 86 3.34 2.47 -22.67
C PRO A 86 3.23 1.92 -24.09
N THR A 87 2.02 1.58 -24.54
CA THR A 87 1.74 1.04 -25.89
C THR A 87 1.45 2.13 -26.93
N GLY A 88 1.69 3.40 -26.59
CA GLY A 88 1.26 4.56 -27.37
C GLY A 88 2.25 5.73 -27.39
N ASN A 89 1.72 6.94 -27.27
CA ASN A 89 2.39 8.21 -27.57
C ASN A 89 3.78 8.37 -26.90
N ALA A 90 4.75 8.87 -27.67
CA ALA A 90 6.15 9.05 -27.28
C ALA A 90 6.35 9.94 -26.04
N GLN A 91 5.38 10.80 -25.70
CA GLN A 91 5.42 11.64 -24.49
C GLN A 91 5.44 10.84 -23.17
N TYR A 92 5.02 9.57 -23.19
CA TYR A 92 5.07 8.67 -22.04
C TYR A 92 6.29 7.75 -22.06
N GLN A 93 7.29 8.01 -22.92
CA GLN A 93 8.48 7.18 -23.02
C GLN A 93 9.15 6.96 -21.66
N GLY A 94 9.41 5.68 -21.35
CA GLY A 94 9.94 5.21 -20.10
C GLY A 94 9.30 3.90 -19.66
N PHE A 95 9.82 3.36 -18.56
CA PHE A 95 9.26 2.19 -17.90
C PHE A 95 8.60 2.60 -16.60
N GLN A 96 7.35 2.20 -16.40
CA GLN A 96 6.60 2.46 -15.19
C GLN A 96 6.70 1.27 -14.24
N ILE A 97 7.26 1.52 -13.06
CA ILE A 97 7.19 0.62 -11.93
C ILE A 97 5.79 0.76 -11.32
N LEU A 98 5.06 -0.35 -11.18
CA LEU A 98 3.73 -0.40 -10.58
C LEU A 98 3.73 -1.39 -9.42
N MET A 99 3.47 -0.88 -8.23
CA MET A 99 3.32 -1.64 -7.00
C MET A 99 1.98 -1.29 -6.33
N SER A 100 1.06 -2.26 -6.29
CA SER A 100 -0.14 -2.17 -5.44
C SER A 100 0.23 -2.37 -3.95
N GLY A 101 -0.71 -2.30 -3.01
CA GLY A 101 -0.40 -2.52 -1.58
C GLY A 101 0.34 -3.84 -1.31
N LYS A 102 -0.08 -4.93 -1.97
CA LYS A 102 0.65 -6.21 -1.94
C LYS A 102 2.03 -6.12 -2.59
N GLY A 103 2.14 -5.44 -3.73
CA GLY A 103 3.41 -5.19 -4.41
C GLY A 103 4.38 -4.39 -3.54
N CYS A 104 3.90 -3.40 -2.80
CA CYS A 104 4.69 -2.64 -1.84
C CYS A 104 5.22 -3.55 -0.72
N ARG A 105 4.38 -4.45 -0.18
CA ARG A 105 4.82 -5.46 0.80
C ARG A 105 5.83 -6.46 0.21
N ASN A 106 5.66 -6.86 -1.05
CA ASN A 106 6.66 -7.69 -1.73
C ASN A 106 7.99 -6.95 -1.86
N TYR A 107 7.94 -5.67 -2.25
CA TYR A 107 9.13 -4.86 -2.48
C TYR A 107 9.92 -4.57 -1.20
N GLU A 108 9.23 -4.40 -0.07
CA GLU A 108 9.87 -4.26 1.24
C GLU A 108 10.82 -5.40 1.60
N ASN A 109 10.59 -6.62 1.10
CA ASN A 109 11.54 -7.71 1.32
C ASN A 109 12.87 -7.43 0.60
N PHE A 110 12.84 -6.86 -0.61
CA PHE A 110 14.06 -6.47 -1.31
C PHE A 110 14.75 -5.30 -0.62
N LEU A 111 13.99 -4.31 -0.14
CA LEU A 111 14.55 -3.22 0.65
C LEU A 111 15.26 -3.77 1.89
N GLN A 112 14.62 -4.68 2.64
CA GLN A 112 15.22 -5.31 3.80
C GLN A 112 16.49 -6.10 3.46
N LEU A 113 16.46 -6.90 2.39
CA LEU A 113 17.63 -7.68 1.93
C LEU A 113 18.79 -6.77 1.48
N ASN A 114 18.47 -5.59 0.95
CA ASN A 114 19.45 -4.59 0.53
C ASN A 114 19.88 -3.65 1.67
N GLU A 115 19.36 -3.85 2.89
CA GLU A 115 19.56 -2.94 4.04
C GLU A 115 19.10 -1.50 3.76
N GLU A 116 18.05 -1.35 2.96
CA GLU A 116 17.47 -0.08 2.54
C GLU A 116 16.07 0.15 3.12
N THR A 117 15.66 1.41 3.11
CA THR A 117 14.30 1.83 3.40
C THR A 117 13.59 2.33 2.15
N TRP A 118 12.28 2.56 2.25
CA TRP A 118 11.54 3.30 1.21
C TRP A 118 12.13 4.68 0.92
N PHE A 119 12.71 5.34 1.92
CA PHE A 119 13.34 6.64 1.74
C PHE A 119 14.58 6.53 0.85
N ASP A 120 15.41 5.50 1.04
CA ASP A 120 16.59 5.25 0.20
C ASP A 120 16.20 4.95 -1.24
N PHE A 121 15.16 4.13 -1.45
CA PHE A 121 14.59 3.88 -2.78
C PHE A 121 14.09 5.17 -3.45
N LEU A 122 13.27 5.96 -2.75
CA LEU A 122 12.72 7.20 -3.31
C LEU A 122 13.82 8.22 -3.63
N ASN A 123 14.83 8.37 -2.77
CA ASN A 123 15.98 9.23 -3.04
C ASN A 123 16.79 8.77 -4.25
N ARG A 124 16.99 7.45 -4.41
CA ARG A 124 17.64 6.87 -5.58
C ARG A 124 16.84 7.15 -6.85
N VAL A 125 15.53 6.93 -6.82
CA VAL A 125 14.62 7.21 -7.93
C VAL A 125 14.67 8.67 -8.34
N CYS A 126 14.75 9.61 -7.39
CA CYS A 126 14.87 11.05 -7.66
C CYS A 126 16.18 11.47 -8.36
N GLN A 127 17.17 10.57 -8.51
CA GLN A 127 18.37 10.84 -9.32
C GLN A 127 18.13 10.69 -10.84
N TYR A 128 16.98 10.13 -11.24
CA TYR A 128 16.63 9.89 -12.64
C TYR A 128 15.60 10.91 -13.15
N HIS A 129 15.40 10.95 -14.48
CA HIS A 129 14.27 11.70 -15.05
C HIS A 129 12.97 10.90 -14.84
N ILE A 130 12.16 11.34 -13.87
CA ILE A 130 10.98 10.59 -13.42
C ILE A 130 9.67 11.35 -13.61
N ASN A 131 8.57 10.59 -13.63
CA ASN A 131 7.23 11.05 -13.33
C ASN A 131 6.67 10.17 -12.21
N VAL A 132 5.89 10.72 -11.28
CA VAL A 132 5.25 9.96 -10.19
C VAL A 132 3.73 10.05 -10.36
N PRO A 133 3.12 9.21 -11.22
CA PRO A 133 1.68 9.23 -11.44
C PRO A 133 0.84 8.89 -10.22
N ARG A 134 1.39 8.15 -9.23
CA ARG A 134 0.64 7.82 -8.03
C ARG A 134 1.52 7.38 -6.88
N ILE A 135 1.28 7.91 -5.70
CA ILE A 135 1.80 7.36 -4.45
C ILE A 135 0.73 7.45 -3.37
N ASP A 136 0.42 6.31 -2.74
CA ASP A 136 -0.56 6.25 -1.67
C ASP A 136 0.14 5.98 -0.34
N LEU A 137 -0.12 6.83 0.64
CA LEU A 137 0.31 6.63 2.04
C LEU A 137 -0.87 6.13 2.85
N ALA A 138 -0.66 5.07 3.61
CA ALA A 138 -1.65 4.50 4.51
C ALA A 138 -1.22 4.62 5.97
N ILE A 139 -2.19 4.84 6.85
CA ILE A 139 -2.05 4.74 8.29
C ILE A 139 -3.00 3.63 8.76
N ASP A 140 -2.44 2.56 9.30
CA ASP A 140 -3.16 1.47 9.94
C ASP A 140 -3.34 1.78 11.43
N ASP A 141 -4.58 1.97 11.88
CA ASP A 141 -4.97 2.17 13.27
C ASP A 141 -5.58 0.90 13.84
N ARG A 142 -4.84 0.23 14.72
CA ARG A 142 -5.22 -1.06 15.34
C ARG A 142 -5.80 -0.90 16.74
N LYS A 143 -5.78 0.32 17.31
CA LYS A 143 -6.32 0.67 18.65
C LYS A 143 -7.62 1.49 18.60
N PRO A 144 -8.34 1.34 17.50
CA PRO A 144 -9.24 2.34 16.90
C PRO A 144 -9.25 3.73 17.58
N TYR A 145 -8.16 4.50 17.45
CA TYR A 145 -8.14 5.92 17.82
C TYR A 145 -9.16 6.73 17.01
N LEU A 146 -9.41 6.36 15.75
CA LEU A 146 -10.40 6.97 14.88
C LEU A 146 -11.57 6.02 14.60
N SER A 147 -12.75 6.38 15.10
CA SER A 147 -14.01 5.70 14.78
C SER A 147 -14.56 6.22 13.45
N ILE A 148 -14.50 5.39 12.40
CA ILE A 148 -15.04 5.76 11.08
C ILE A 148 -16.55 6.03 11.13
N PRO A 149 -17.38 5.23 11.85
CA PRO A 149 -18.80 5.54 11.99
C PRO A 149 -19.07 6.91 12.64
N ASP A 150 -18.35 7.26 13.70
CA ASP A 150 -18.48 8.56 14.38
C ASP A 150 -18.05 9.71 13.45
N LEU A 151 -16.96 9.52 12.70
CA LEU A 151 -16.49 10.48 11.71
C LEU A 151 -17.54 10.74 10.62
N ILE A 152 -18.22 9.69 10.13
CA ILE A 152 -19.31 9.81 9.16
C ILE A 152 -20.48 10.61 9.74
N VAL A 153 -20.92 10.30 10.97
CA VAL A 153 -22.02 11.02 11.63
C VAL A 153 -21.68 12.50 11.79
N ARG A 154 -20.51 12.82 12.36
CA ARG A 154 -20.05 14.21 12.54
C ARG A 154 -19.93 14.96 11.23
N THR A 155 -19.52 14.29 10.16
CA THR A 155 -19.47 14.91 8.82
C THR A 155 -20.87 15.28 8.33
N LYS A 156 -21.86 14.39 8.49
CA LYS A 156 -23.26 14.64 8.12
C LYS A 156 -23.91 15.75 8.98
N GLU A 157 -23.46 15.92 10.21
CA GLU A 157 -23.86 17.02 11.10
C GLU A 157 -23.19 18.37 10.75
N GLY A 158 -22.32 18.42 9.74
CA GLY A 158 -21.61 19.63 9.33
C GLY A 158 -20.44 20.01 10.24
N LEU A 159 -19.96 19.07 11.08
CA LEU A 159 -18.86 19.30 12.00
C LEU A 159 -17.47 19.06 11.38
N LEU A 160 -17.43 18.56 10.13
CA LEU A 160 -16.19 18.44 9.37
C LEU A 160 -15.90 19.73 8.61
N SER A 161 -14.73 20.32 8.84
CA SER A 161 -14.19 21.40 8.02
C SER A 161 -13.03 20.88 7.17
N SER A 162 -13.10 21.06 5.86
CA SER A 162 -12.06 20.60 4.92
C SER A 162 -11.92 21.54 3.72
N LYS A 163 -10.71 21.58 3.14
CA LYS A 163 -10.47 22.23 1.84
C LYS A 163 -10.95 21.36 0.67
N LEU A 164 -11.06 20.04 0.88
CA LEU A 164 -11.58 19.09 -0.10
C LEU A 164 -13.11 19.19 -0.09
N ARG A 165 -13.69 19.57 -1.23
CA ARG A 165 -15.13 19.90 -1.31
C ARG A 165 -16.03 18.73 -1.67
N GLU A 166 -15.51 17.77 -2.42
CA GLU A 166 -16.24 16.54 -2.72
C GLU A 166 -16.14 15.60 -1.52
N ILE A 167 -17.29 15.09 -1.07
CA ILE A 167 -17.41 14.17 0.05
C ILE A 167 -18.34 13.04 -0.39
N ASP A 168 -17.83 11.81 -0.35
CA ASP A 168 -18.63 10.61 -0.60
C ASP A 168 -18.64 9.70 0.63
N PHE A 169 -19.75 8.99 0.82
CA PHE A 169 -19.92 8.01 1.87
C PHE A 169 -20.33 6.68 1.25
N HIS A 170 -19.70 5.59 1.68
CA HIS A 170 -20.23 4.26 1.41
C HIS A 170 -20.53 3.56 2.74
N ASP A 171 -21.76 3.11 2.89
CA ASP A 171 -22.15 2.22 3.98
C ASP A 171 -22.49 0.87 3.38
N SER A 172 -22.09 -0.18 4.07
CA SER A 172 -22.40 -1.54 3.68
C SER A 172 -22.97 -2.26 4.89
N GLY A 173 -24.09 -2.95 4.72
CA GLY A 173 -24.79 -3.58 5.83
C GLY A 173 -25.64 -4.77 5.37
N GLU A 174 -26.16 -5.51 6.34
CA GLU A 174 -27.21 -6.51 6.09
C GLU A 174 -28.53 -6.02 6.66
N LEU A 175 -29.60 -6.21 5.88
CA LEU A 175 -30.94 -6.07 6.38
C LEU A 175 -31.28 -7.34 7.18
N LYS A 176 -31.38 -7.21 8.51
CA LYS A 176 -32.06 -8.23 9.34
C LYS A 176 -33.46 -7.74 9.63
N GLU A 177 -34.36 -8.67 9.94
CA GLU A 177 -35.84 -8.60 9.87
C GLU A 177 -36.56 -7.32 10.31
N GLU A 178 -35.90 -6.31 10.90
CA GLU A 178 -36.41 -4.94 11.06
C GLU A 178 -35.32 -3.88 11.33
N VAL A 179 -34.02 -4.23 11.25
CA VAL A 179 -32.90 -3.33 11.58
C VAL A 179 -31.80 -3.46 10.52
N PHE A 180 -31.43 -2.33 9.92
CA PHE A 180 -30.20 -2.25 9.12
C PHE A 180 -29.00 -2.34 10.05
N GLN A 181 -28.28 -3.46 9.98
CA GLN A 181 -27.01 -3.59 10.68
C GLN A 181 -25.92 -3.07 9.74
N SER A 182 -25.45 -1.84 9.97
CA SER A 182 -24.23 -1.35 9.32
C SER A 182 -23.10 -2.31 9.65
N LYS A 183 -22.44 -2.78 8.61
CA LYS A 183 -21.35 -3.73 8.68
C LYS A 183 -20.01 -3.09 8.34
N GLY A 184 -19.98 -1.89 7.78
CA GLY A 184 -18.76 -1.10 7.70
C GLY A 184 -18.92 0.13 6.82
N GLY A 185 -18.36 1.24 7.29
CA GLY A 185 -18.43 2.54 6.62
C GLY A 185 -17.11 2.94 5.97
N SER A 186 -17.20 3.75 4.92
CA SER A 186 -16.09 4.53 4.42
C SER A 186 -16.48 5.96 4.10
N LEU A 187 -15.53 6.86 4.35
CA LEU A 187 -15.60 8.29 4.07
C LEU A 187 -14.50 8.64 3.07
N TYR A 188 -14.88 9.27 1.97
CA TYR A 188 -13.96 9.80 0.98
C TYR A 188 -14.05 11.31 1.00
N LEU A 189 -12.90 11.98 1.07
CA LEU A 189 -12.78 13.42 0.91
C LEU A 189 -11.91 13.68 -0.33
N GLY A 190 -12.43 14.48 -1.26
CA GLY A 190 -11.80 14.75 -2.55
C GLY A 190 -12.24 13.81 -3.67
N SER A 191 -12.14 14.31 -4.89
CA SER A 191 -12.55 13.59 -6.09
C SER A 191 -11.59 12.45 -6.43
N SER A 192 -12.09 11.37 -7.01
CA SER A 192 -11.26 10.30 -7.58
C SER A 192 -10.40 10.76 -8.76
N ALA A 193 -10.73 11.90 -9.37
CA ALA A 193 -9.96 12.52 -10.45
C ALA A 193 -8.99 13.63 -9.98
N SER A 194 -8.91 13.89 -8.68
CA SER A 194 -8.07 14.96 -8.12
C SER A 194 -6.72 14.45 -7.64
N ASN A 195 -5.68 15.29 -7.69
CA ASN A 195 -4.32 14.91 -7.27
C ASN A 195 -4.19 14.59 -5.76
N LEU A 196 -5.22 14.85 -4.95
CA LEU A 196 -5.22 14.51 -3.53
C LEU A 196 -6.59 14.03 -3.10
N ARG A 197 -6.65 12.80 -2.60
CA ARG A 197 -7.85 12.21 -2.00
C ARG A 197 -7.53 11.57 -0.66
N LEU A 198 -8.40 11.79 0.32
CA LEU A 198 -8.32 11.14 1.62
C LEU A 198 -9.44 10.11 1.73
N VAL A 199 -9.12 8.91 2.20
CA VAL A 199 -10.10 7.84 2.39
C VAL A 199 -9.94 7.24 3.77
N PHE A 200 -11.05 7.16 4.48
CA PHE A 200 -11.14 6.55 5.80
C PHE A 200 -12.08 5.37 5.72
N TYR A 201 -11.64 4.19 6.14
CA TYR A 201 -12.49 3.01 6.11
C TYR A 201 -12.10 1.95 7.14
N GLU A 202 -13.03 1.06 7.45
CA GLU A 202 -12.79 -0.07 8.33
C GLU A 202 -12.14 -1.23 7.55
N LYS A 203 -10.80 -1.22 7.47
CA LYS A 203 -9.98 -2.23 6.77
C LYS A 203 -10.31 -3.66 7.17
N GLY A 204 -10.54 -3.85 8.47
CA GLY A 204 -10.97 -5.12 9.05
C GLY A 204 -12.20 -5.72 8.38
N TYR A 205 -13.17 -4.86 8.12
CA TYR A 205 -14.40 -5.25 7.48
C TYR A 205 -14.24 -5.45 5.97
N GLU A 206 -13.50 -4.55 5.32
CA GLU A 206 -13.21 -4.63 3.89
C GLU A 206 -12.52 -5.96 3.52
N GLN A 207 -11.55 -6.40 4.33
CA GLN A 207 -10.88 -7.69 4.14
C GLN A 207 -11.80 -8.90 4.39
N ASN A 208 -12.70 -8.82 5.36
CA ASN A 208 -13.69 -9.88 5.60
C ASN A 208 -14.62 -10.05 4.39
N LYS A 209 -15.07 -8.95 3.78
CA LYS A 209 -15.88 -8.99 2.55
C LYS A 209 -15.09 -9.56 1.37
N LYS A 210 -13.81 -9.21 1.23
CA LYS A 210 -12.94 -9.68 0.13
C LYS A 210 -12.54 -11.15 0.25
N TYR A 211 -12.34 -11.68 1.46
CA TYR A 211 -11.70 -12.98 1.68
C TYR A 211 -12.48 -13.97 2.56
N GLY A 212 -13.64 -13.60 3.10
CA GLY A 212 -14.51 -14.50 3.88
C GLY A 212 -13.93 -15.03 5.21
N THR A 213 -12.83 -14.44 5.71
CA THR A 213 -12.10 -14.98 6.88
C THR A 213 -12.53 -14.34 8.20
N GLY A 214 -13.57 -14.89 8.83
CA GLY A 214 -14.06 -14.46 10.15
C GLY A 214 -13.00 -14.59 11.25
N THR A 215 -12.27 -13.52 11.53
CA THR A 215 -11.44 -13.40 12.74
C THR A 215 -11.81 -12.13 13.49
N THR A 216 -12.37 -12.31 14.69
CA THR A 216 -12.91 -11.24 15.56
C THR A 216 -11.89 -10.15 15.89
N SER A 217 -10.58 -10.45 15.84
CA SER A 217 -9.49 -9.49 16.08
C SER A 217 -9.20 -8.52 14.93
N ARG A 218 -9.71 -8.79 13.72
CA ARG A 218 -9.56 -7.86 12.58
C ARG A 218 -10.62 -6.77 12.56
N LYS A 219 -11.72 -6.91 13.31
CA LYS A 219 -12.89 -6.01 13.23
C LYS A 219 -12.64 -4.57 13.68
N SER A 220 -11.53 -4.29 14.34
CA SER A 220 -11.24 -2.96 14.92
C SER A 220 -10.19 -2.15 14.16
N THR A 221 -9.71 -2.60 13.00
CA THR A 221 -8.69 -1.84 12.26
C THR A 221 -9.34 -0.81 11.34
N SER A 222 -9.11 0.46 11.64
CA SER A 222 -9.39 1.59 10.75
C SER A 222 -8.14 1.87 9.90
N GLN A 223 -8.32 2.26 8.65
CA GLN A 223 -7.23 2.71 7.80
C GLN A 223 -7.57 4.08 7.23
N THR A 224 -6.57 4.96 7.25
CA THR A 224 -6.58 6.22 6.51
C THR A 224 -5.63 6.11 5.35
N GLU A 225 -6.10 6.32 4.13
CA GLU A 225 -5.29 6.38 2.92
C GLU A 225 -5.28 7.80 2.37
N ILE A 226 -4.08 8.30 2.09
CA ILE A 226 -3.79 9.55 1.40
C ILE A 226 -3.32 9.16 0.01
N PHE A 227 -4.17 9.39 -0.98
CA PHE A 227 -3.85 9.18 -2.38
C PHE A 227 -3.27 10.46 -2.93
N HIS A 228 -2.04 10.42 -3.42
CA HIS A 228 -1.52 11.43 -4.33
C HIS A 228 -1.55 10.87 -5.75
N LEU A 229 -2.41 11.43 -6.59
CA LEU A 229 -2.63 11.06 -7.99
C LEU A 229 -1.92 12.04 -8.95
#